data_AF-A0A6N6LB85-F1
#
_entry.id   AF-A0A6N6LB85-F1
#
_cell.length_a   1.000
_cell.length_b   1.000
_cell.length_c   1.000
_cell.angle_alpha   90.00
_cell.angle_beta   90.00
_cell.angle_gamma   90.00
#
_symmetry.space_group_name_H-M   'P 1'
#
loop_
_entity.id
_entity.type
_entity.pdbx_description
1 polymer ?
#
loop_
_entity_poly.entity_id
_entity_poly.type
_entity_poly.pdbx_seq_one_letter_code
_entity_poly.pdbx_strand_id
1 'polypeptide(L)'
;MKPSAQRFALLLSVLLNLGVVAAIALDAMRVPAVRALPDYLALSADQRVRWQAAEGPFLVQFSAASHRLETHRTDLIRAIFADTVDPAAIEAERAQIAELQQAQQRLMIEQLLAERAMLDPAQRERLARLLLEQPGVPSALESLHRP
;
A
#
# COMPACT_ATOMS: atom_id res chain seq x y z
N MET A 1 26.54 22.65 8.52
CA MET A 1 25.14 23.10 8.61
C MET A 1 24.23 21.88 8.74
N LYS A 2 23.57 21.78 9.91
CA LYS A 2 22.39 21.00 10.34
C LYS A 2 22.19 19.55 9.82
N PRO A 3 22.74 18.54 10.55
CA PRO A 3 22.35 17.12 10.38
C PRO A 3 20.87 16.84 10.75
N SER A 4 20.14 17.81 11.31
CA SER A 4 18.72 17.68 11.64
C SER A 4 17.81 17.78 10.40
N ALA A 5 18.21 18.53 9.37
CA ALA A 5 17.40 18.71 8.16
C ALA A 5 17.33 17.44 7.32
N GLN A 6 18.41 16.65 7.28
CA GLN A 6 18.46 15.38 6.56
C GLN A 6 17.66 14.28 7.28
N ARG A 7 17.68 14.28 8.61
CA ARG A 7 16.84 13.39 9.42
C ARG A 7 15.35 13.75 9.27
N PHE A 8 15.02 15.05 9.25
CA PHE A 8 13.66 15.54 8.96
C PHE A 8 13.20 15.20 7.54
N ALA A 9 14.07 15.31 6.54
CA ALA A 9 13.76 14.94 5.15
C ALA A 9 13.52 13.43 4.98
N LEU A 10 14.27 12.59 5.70
CA LEU A 10 14.07 11.14 5.74
C LEU A 10 12.81 10.75 6.52
N LEU A 11 12.52 11.43 7.63
CA LEU A 11 11.28 11.30 8.40
C LEU A 11 10.05 11.66 7.56
N LEU A 12 10.14 12.77 6.83
CA LEU A 12 9.12 13.20 5.90
C LEU A 12 8.96 12.16 4.78
N SER A 13 10.05 11.65 4.20
CA SER A 13 10.05 10.60 3.17
C SER A 13 9.33 9.30 3.59
N VAL A 14 9.39 8.92 4.87
CA VAL A 14 8.66 7.73 5.38
C VAL A 14 7.16 8.02 5.61
N LEU A 15 6.80 9.19 6.13
CA LEU A 15 5.41 9.66 6.24
C LEU A 15 4.75 9.81 4.85
N LEU A 16 5.57 10.17 3.88
CA LEU A 16 5.22 10.49 2.49
C LEU A 16 4.86 9.32 1.61
N ASN A 17 5.53 8.19 1.80
CA ASN A 17 5.44 7.08 0.84
C ASN A 17 4.07 6.40 0.80
N LEU A 18 3.11 6.71 1.68
CA LEU A 18 1.84 6.00 1.70
C LEU A 18 0.65 6.81 2.26
N GLY A 19 0.62 8.15 2.10
CA GLY A 19 -0.65 8.91 2.14
C GLY A 19 -1.64 8.55 1.00
N VAL A 20 -1.57 7.30 0.52
CA VAL A 20 -2.19 6.76 -0.69
C VAL A 20 -3.43 5.93 -0.34
N VAL A 21 -3.59 5.46 0.91
CA VAL A 21 -4.79 4.68 1.25
C VAL A 21 -6.02 5.58 1.45
N ALA A 22 -5.85 6.80 1.97
CA ALA A 22 -6.97 7.72 2.21
C ALA A 22 -7.50 8.42 0.93
N ALA A 23 -6.64 8.73 -0.04
CA ALA A 23 -7.05 9.39 -1.29
C ALA A 23 -7.67 8.40 -2.29
N ILE A 24 -7.20 7.14 -2.32
CA ILE A 24 -7.79 6.09 -3.16
C ILE A 24 -9.21 5.74 -2.70
N ALA A 25 -9.50 5.82 -1.40
CA ALA A 25 -10.84 5.52 -0.87
C ALA A 25 -11.93 6.49 -1.36
N LEU A 26 -11.59 7.76 -1.62
CA LEU A 26 -12.54 8.75 -2.14
C LEU A 26 -12.68 8.72 -3.67
N ASP A 27 -11.62 8.33 -4.40
CA ASP A 27 -11.67 8.21 -5.87
C ASP A 27 -12.33 6.90 -6.34
N ALA A 28 -12.25 5.83 -5.54
CA ALA A 28 -12.91 4.55 -5.81
C ALA A 28 -14.44 4.64 -5.94
N MET A 29 -15.06 5.71 -5.41
CA MET A 29 -16.51 5.96 -5.59
C MET A 29 -16.87 6.57 -6.94
N ARG A 30 -15.89 6.90 -7.80
CA ARG A 30 -16.09 7.55 -9.11
C ARG A 30 -15.49 6.80 -10.32
N VAL A 31 -14.79 5.69 -10.12
CA VAL A 31 -14.18 4.95 -11.24
C VAL A 31 -15.23 4.04 -11.91
N PRO A 32 -15.51 4.19 -13.21
CA PRO A 32 -16.35 3.24 -13.95
C PRO A 32 -15.66 1.86 -13.95
N ALA A 33 -16.45 0.81 -13.67
CA ALA A 33 -16.03 -0.58 -13.48
C ALA A 33 -14.69 -0.94 -14.14
N VAL A 34 -13.60 -0.87 -13.37
CA VAL A 34 -12.37 -1.61 -13.69
C VAL A 34 -12.82 -3.06 -13.83
N ARG A 35 -12.66 -3.64 -15.03
CA ARG A 35 -12.94 -5.08 -15.23
C ARG A 35 -12.27 -5.83 -14.10
N ALA A 36 -13.04 -6.62 -13.34
CA ALA A 36 -12.50 -7.38 -12.24
C ALA A 36 -11.33 -8.23 -12.75
N LEU A 37 -10.23 -8.28 -12.00
CA LEU A 37 -9.01 -8.98 -12.41
C LEU A 37 -9.27 -10.43 -12.88
N PRO A 38 -10.17 -11.21 -12.24
CA PRO A 38 -10.58 -12.53 -12.73
C PRO A 38 -11.14 -12.56 -14.17
N ASP A 39 -11.86 -11.50 -14.58
CA ASP A 39 -12.42 -11.39 -15.92
C ASP A 39 -11.36 -11.00 -16.94
N TYR A 40 -10.43 -10.12 -16.57
CA TYR A 40 -9.28 -9.76 -17.40
C TYR A 40 -8.37 -10.98 -17.67
N LEU A 41 -8.16 -11.82 -16.65
CA LEU A 41 -7.37 -13.05 -16.78
C LEU A 41 -8.15 -14.19 -17.47
N ALA A 42 -9.44 -14.01 -17.75
CA ALA A 42 -10.32 -15.05 -18.28
C ALA A 42 -10.22 -16.35 -17.46
N LEU A 43 -10.34 -16.23 -16.13
CA LEU A 43 -10.26 -17.38 -15.23
C LEU A 43 -11.43 -18.35 -15.48
N SER A 44 -11.13 -19.65 -15.45
CA SER A 44 -12.14 -20.71 -15.44
C SER A 44 -12.97 -20.69 -14.16
N ALA A 45 -14.12 -21.38 -14.14
CA ALA A 45 -14.96 -21.47 -12.95
C ALA A 45 -14.17 -22.01 -11.72
N ASP A 46 -13.39 -23.08 -11.91
CA ASP A 46 -12.57 -23.67 -10.85
C ASP A 46 -11.42 -22.75 -10.40
N GLN A 47 -10.86 -21.97 -11.32
CA GLN A 47 -9.86 -20.95 -10.98
C GLN A 47 -10.49 -19.82 -10.18
N ARG A 48 -11.71 -19.38 -10.51
CA ARG A 48 -12.42 -18.31 -9.78
C ARG A 48 -12.73 -18.70 -8.34
N VAL A 49 -13.16 -19.94 -8.10
CA VAL A 49 -13.41 -20.43 -6.73
C VAL A 49 -12.11 -20.41 -5.91
N ARG A 50 -11.01 -20.92 -6.48
CA ARG A 50 -9.69 -20.90 -5.81
C ARG A 50 -9.15 -19.50 -5.61
N TRP A 51 -9.40 -18.60 -6.56
CA TRP A 51 -9.03 -17.19 -6.48
C TRP A 51 -9.75 -16.52 -5.30
N GLN A 52 -11.07 -16.63 -5.23
CA GLN A 52 -11.87 -16.04 -4.15
C GLN A 52 -11.48 -16.59 -2.78
N ALA A 53 -11.19 -17.89 -2.70
CA ALA A 53 -10.74 -18.52 -1.46
C ALA A 53 -9.38 -17.99 -0.98
N ALA A 54 -8.47 -17.64 -1.90
CA ALA A 54 -7.19 -17.02 -1.56
C ALA A 54 -7.31 -15.51 -1.26
N GLU A 55 -8.17 -14.81 -2.00
CA GLU A 55 -8.34 -13.36 -1.93
C GLU A 55 -8.98 -12.89 -0.61
N GLY A 56 -9.97 -13.64 -0.08
CA GLY A 56 -10.66 -13.28 1.15
C GLY A 56 -9.74 -13.04 2.35
N PRO A 57 -8.91 -14.02 2.74
CA PRO A 57 -7.95 -13.86 3.84
C PRO A 57 -6.94 -12.73 3.60
N PHE A 58 -6.49 -12.55 2.35
CA PHE A 58 -5.58 -11.48 1.98
C PHE A 58 -6.20 -10.10 2.19
N LEU A 59 -7.43 -9.86 1.70
CA LEU A 59 -8.11 -8.57 1.84
C LEU A 59 -8.35 -8.20 3.31
N VAL A 60 -8.72 -9.19 4.15
CA VAL A 60 -8.90 -8.97 5.59
C VAL A 60 -7.57 -8.56 6.24
N GLN A 61 -6.48 -9.28 5.97
CA GLN A 61 -5.18 -8.96 6.55
C GLN A 61 -4.63 -7.62 6.04
N PHE A 62 -4.79 -7.35 4.75
CA PHE A 62 -4.32 -6.13 4.11
C PHE A 62 -5.07 -4.90 4.64
N SER A 63 -6.40 -4.98 4.80
CA SER A 63 -7.21 -3.90 5.37
C SER A 63 -6.89 -3.64 6.84
N ALA A 64 -6.72 -4.70 7.64
CA ALA A 64 -6.30 -4.56 9.04
C ALA A 64 -4.91 -3.91 9.17
N ALA A 65 -3.95 -4.32 8.35
CA ALA A 65 -2.61 -3.71 8.30
C ALA A 65 -2.69 -2.23 7.89
N SER A 66 -3.54 -1.91 6.90
CA SER A 66 -3.76 -0.55 6.43
C SER A 66 -4.34 0.35 7.52
N HIS A 67 -5.33 -0.13 8.28
CA HIS A 67 -5.91 0.63 9.40
C HIS A 67 -4.88 0.93 10.50
N ARG A 68 -4.05 -0.05 10.86
CA ARG A 68 -2.98 0.16 11.85
C ARG A 68 -1.97 1.18 11.36
N LEU A 69 -1.58 1.10 10.10
CA LEU A 69 -0.66 2.04 9.47
C LEU A 69 -1.20 3.48 9.50
N GLU A 70 -2.49 3.69 9.21
CA GLU A 70 -3.13 5.00 9.31
C GLU A 70 -3.19 5.53 10.76
N THR A 71 -3.36 4.63 11.74
CA THR A 71 -3.32 5.00 13.16
C THR A 71 -1.95 5.54 13.55
N HIS A 72 -0.88 4.77 13.29
CA HIS A 72 0.49 5.21 13.58
C HIS A 72 0.91 6.46 12.82
N ARG A 73 0.43 6.66 11.58
CA ARG A 73 0.64 7.92 10.85
C ARG A 73 0.02 9.11 11.54
N THR A 74 -1.24 8.96 11.97
CA THR A 74 -1.96 10.01 12.67
C THR A 74 -1.24 10.37 13.96
N ASP A 75 -0.78 9.37 14.70
CA ASP A 75 -0.06 9.57 15.96
C ASP A 75 1.32 10.20 15.74
N LEU A 76 2.03 9.82 14.68
CA LEU A 76 3.28 10.47 14.27
C LEU A 76 3.08 11.95 13.91
N ILE A 77 2.04 12.28 13.15
CA ILE A 77 1.69 13.68 12.83
C ILE A 77 1.41 14.44 14.13
N ARG A 78 0.58 13.88 15.03
CA ARG A 78 0.29 14.51 16.32
C ARG A 78 1.55 14.73 17.16
N ALA A 79 2.46 13.75 17.20
CA ALA A 79 3.72 13.85 17.93
C ALA A 79 4.65 14.93 17.37
N ILE A 80 4.68 15.11 16.04
CA ILE A 80 5.50 16.14 15.39
C ILE A 80 4.97 17.56 15.69
N PHE A 81 3.65 17.72 15.76
CA PHE A 81 2.99 19.03 15.96
C PHE A 81 2.56 19.29 17.41
N ALA A 82 2.98 18.46 18.37
CA ALA A 82 2.70 18.67 19.79
C ALA A 82 3.48 19.88 20.34
N ASP A 83 2.93 20.55 21.37
CA ASP A 83 3.56 21.70 22.04
C ASP A 83 4.96 21.39 22.56
N THR A 84 5.20 20.15 22.99
CA THR A 84 6.51 19.61 23.36
C THR A 84 6.83 18.41 22.49
N VAL A 85 7.94 18.49 21.75
CA VAL A 85 8.39 17.40 20.87
C VAL A 85 9.12 16.35 21.70
N ASP A 86 8.63 15.11 21.66
CA ASP A 86 9.31 13.93 22.19
C ASP A 86 9.96 13.12 21.03
N PRO A 87 11.29 13.17 20.88
CA PRO A 87 11.99 12.43 19.83
C PRO A 87 11.84 10.90 19.96
N ALA A 88 11.68 10.37 21.18
CA ALA A 88 11.56 8.94 21.40
C ALA A 88 10.20 8.41 20.93
N ALA A 89 9.12 9.15 21.21
CA ALA A 89 7.79 8.85 20.71
C ALA A 89 7.74 8.88 19.16
N ILE A 90 8.36 9.89 18.55
CA ILE A 90 8.46 9.99 17.08
C ILE A 90 9.17 8.77 16.50
N GLU A 91 10.32 8.36 17.06
CA GLU A 91 11.06 7.23 16.54
C GLU A 91 10.31 5.90 16.75
N ALA A 92 9.58 5.75 17.85
CA ALA A 92 8.73 4.58 18.08
C ALA A 92 7.63 4.46 17.01
N GLU A 93 6.92 5.54 16.69
CA GLU A 93 5.89 5.52 15.64
C GLU A 93 6.49 5.20 14.26
N ARG A 94 7.68 5.75 13.93
CA ARG A 94 8.37 5.42 12.68
C ARG A 94 8.74 3.95 12.59
N ALA A 95 9.23 3.36 13.68
CA ALA A 95 9.61 1.95 13.70
C ALA A 95 8.39 1.06 13.44
N GLN A 96 7.26 1.34 14.10
CA GLN A 96 6.01 0.62 13.89
C GLN A 96 5.48 0.74 12.46
N ILE A 97 5.54 1.96 11.89
CA ILE A 97 5.19 2.20 10.48
C ILE A 97 6.06 1.34 9.55
N ALA A 98 7.37 1.30 9.76
CA ALA A 98 8.30 0.53 8.94
C ALA A 98 8.02 -0.97 9.00
N GLU A 99 7.78 -1.51 10.21
CA GLU A 99 7.42 -2.92 10.40
C GLU A 99 6.12 -3.29 9.68
N LEU A 100 5.08 -2.45 9.81
CA LEU A 100 3.79 -2.65 9.14
C LEU A 100 3.92 -2.56 7.61
N GLN A 101 4.73 -1.63 7.10
CA GLN A 101 4.99 -1.51 5.66
C GLN A 101 5.71 -2.76 5.13
N GLN A 102 6.71 -3.26 5.85
CA GLN A 102 7.41 -4.49 5.46
C GLN A 102 6.49 -5.72 5.49
N ALA A 103 5.62 -5.82 6.50
CA ALA A 103 4.62 -6.88 6.59
C ALA A 103 3.62 -6.82 5.43
N GLN A 104 3.14 -5.62 5.09
CA GLN A 104 2.21 -5.42 3.96
C GLN A 104 2.85 -5.80 2.62
N GLN A 105 4.11 -5.42 2.38
CA GLN A 105 4.83 -5.81 1.16
C GLN A 105 4.96 -7.33 1.06
N ARG A 106 5.26 -8.00 2.17
CA ARG A 106 5.36 -9.46 2.22
C ARG A 106 4.03 -10.14 1.88
N LEU A 107 2.93 -9.68 2.48
CA LEU A 107 1.58 -10.18 2.21
C LEU A 107 1.20 -10.04 0.72
N MET A 108 1.55 -8.91 0.10
CA MET A 108 1.31 -8.69 -1.33
C MET A 108 2.09 -9.69 -2.20
N ILE A 109 3.37 -9.91 -1.88
CA ILE A 109 4.22 -10.88 -2.61
C ILE A 109 3.68 -12.30 -2.44
N GLU A 110 3.31 -12.69 -1.23
CA GLU A 110 2.73 -14.01 -0.94
C GLU A 110 1.42 -14.23 -1.71
N GLN A 111 0.54 -13.23 -1.75
CA GLN A 111 -0.69 -13.26 -2.54
C GLN A 111 -0.39 -13.42 -4.05
N LEU A 112 0.52 -12.62 -4.61
CA LEU A 112 0.91 -12.72 -6.03
C LEU A 112 1.51 -14.10 -6.37
N LEU A 113 2.26 -14.70 -5.46
CA LEU A 113 2.79 -16.06 -5.65
C LEU A 113 1.68 -17.11 -5.65
N ALA A 114 0.69 -16.98 -4.75
CA ALA A 114 -0.48 -17.86 -4.69
C ALA A 114 -1.33 -17.74 -5.97
N GLU A 115 -1.58 -16.51 -6.44
CA GLU A 115 -2.25 -16.23 -7.71
C GLU A 115 -1.49 -16.84 -8.88
N ARG A 116 -0.18 -16.59 -9.00
CA ARG A 116 0.65 -17.17 -10.07
C ARG A 116 0.57 -18.69 -10.12
N ALA A 117 0.49 -19.36 -8.97
CA ALA A 117 0.46 -20.82 -8.90
C ALA A 117 -0.82 -21.43 -9.52
N MET A 118 -1.95 -20.72 -9.47
CA MET A 118 -3.23 -21.19 -10.03
C MET A 118 -3.47 -20.82 -11.50
N LEU A 119 -2.68 -19.88 -12.04
CA LEU A 119 -2.77 -19.43 -13.43
C LEU A 119 -2.01 -20.33 -14.40
N ASP A 120 -2.50 -20.43 -15.64
CA ASP A 120 -1.79 -21.05 -16.76
C ASP A 120 -0.72 -20.10 -17.36
N PRO A 121 0.17 -20.57 -18.25
CA PRO A 121 1.23 -19.73 -18.82
C PRO A 121 0.73 -18.45 -19.51
N ALA A 122 -0.38 -18.52 -20.27
CA ALA A 122 -0.92 -17.38 -21.00
C ALA A 122 -1.59 -16.36 -20.05
N GLN A 123 -2.21 -16.84 -18.97
CA GLN A 123 -2.78 -16.00 -17.91
C GLN A 123 -1.68 -15.31 -17.09
N ARG A 124 -0.58 -16.01 -16.79
CA ARG A 124 0.59 -15.43 -16.10
C ARG A 124 1.22 -14.30 -16.91
N GLU A 125 1.34 -14.46 -18.22
CA GLU A 125 1.86 -13.40 -19.09
C GLU A 125 0.94 -12.17 -19.10
N ARG A 126 -0.38 -12.38 -19.17
CA ARG A 126 -1.36 -11.29 -19.07
C ARG A 126 -1.28 -10.54 -17.75
N LEU A 127 -1.14 -11.27 -16.63
CA LEU A 127 -0.97 -10.67 -15.31
C LEU A 127 0.32 -9.86 -15.22
N ALA A 128 1.45 -10.43 -15.67
CA ALA A 128 2.74 -9.74 -15.65
C ALA A 128 2.72 -8.45 -16.46
N ARG A 129 2.13 -8.48 -17.66
CA ARG A 129 1.97 -7.30 -18.52
C ARG A 129 1.16 -6.21 -17.83
N LEU A 130 0.02 -6.59 -17.25
CA LEU A 130 -0.84 -5.66 -16.51
C LEU A 130 -0.10 -4.97 -15.36
N LEU A 131 0.71 -5.73 -14.60
CA LEU A 131 1.47 -5.19 -13.46
C LEU A 131 2.61 -4.26 -13.91
N LEU A 132 3.27 -4.55 -15.02
CA LEU A 132 4.34 -3.71 -15.58
C LEU A 132 3.82 -2.42 -16.21
N GLU A 133 2.58 -2.43 -16.73
CA GLU A 133 1.95 -1.28 -17.37
C GLU A 133 1.29 -0.32 -16.36
N GLN A 134 1.30 -0.63 -15.06
CA GLN A 134 0.77 0.28 -14.03
C GLN A 134 1.64 1.54 -13.95
N PRO A 135 1.08 2.75 -14.16
CA PRO A 135 1.83 3.97 -13.97
C PRO A 135 2.24 4.09 -12.49
N GLY A 136 3.50 4.44 -12.24
CA GLY A 136 3.93 4.80 -10.90
C GLY A 136 3.11 5.99 -10.40
N VAL A 137 2.41 5.83 -9.27
CA VAL A 137 1.61 6.90 -8.69
C VAL A 137 2.54 7.84 -7.93
N PRO A 138 2.62 9.14 -8.28
CA PRO A 138 3.35 10.13 -7.49
C PRO A 138 2.77 10.19 -6.07
N SER A 139 3.59 10.42 -5.06
CA SER A 139 3.06 10.56 -3.70
C SER A 139 2.15 11.80 -3.62
N ALA A 140 1.06 11.73 -2.85
CA ALA A 140 0.08 12.83 -2.76
C ALA A 140 0.74 14.14 -2.29
N LEU A 141 1.77 14.09 -1.45
CA LEU A 141 2.49 15.30 -1.04
C LEU A 141 3.48 15.79 -2.11
N GLU A 142 4.10 14.91 -2.91
CA GLU A 142 4.85 15.36 -4.09
C GLU A 142 3.96 16.19 -5.01
N SER A 143 2.66 15.86 -5.09
CA SER A 143 1.70 16.68 -5.83
C SER A 143 1.41 18.03 -5.16
N LEU A 144 1.47 18.12 -3.83
CA LEU A 144 1.32 19.38 -3.08
C LEU A 144 2.55 20.30 -3.16
N HIS A 145 3.70 19.75 -3.56
CA HIS A 145 4.95 20.50 -3.74
C HIS A 145 5.31 20.73 -5.21
N ARG A 146 4.45 20.31 -6.15
CA ARG A 146 4.62 20.63 -7.56
C ARG A 146 4.19 22.10 -7.77
N PRO A 147 5.02 22.95 -8.39
CA PRO A 147 4.70 24.36 -8.64
C PRO A 147 3.53 24.54 -9.62
#